data_AF-A0A7W7DA77-F1
#
_entry.id   AF-A0A7W7DA77-F1
#
_cell.length_a   1.000
_cell.length_b   1.000
_cell.length_c   1.000
_cell.angle_alpha   90.00
_cell.angle_beta   90.00
_cell.angle_gamma   90.00
#
_symmetry.space_group_name_H-M   'P 1'
#
loop_
_entity.id
_entity.type
_entity.pdbx_description
1 polymer ?
#
loop_
_entity_poly.entity_id
_entity_poly.type
_entity_poly.pdbx_seq_one_letter_code
_entity_poly.pdbx_strand_id
1 'polypeptide(L)'
;MTTLTAWEAAARMFEPPVHRWATPGELAAAIDPTTVQTEALHLIDQALVDVAEGRCDRLIVTVPPQEGKAPGSPQSVPCGC
;
A
#
# COMPACT_ATOMS: atom_id res chain seq x y z
N MET A 1 13.17 -12.51 31.27
CA MET A 1 13.10 -13.12 29.92
C MET A 1 12.01 -14.17 29.97
N THR A 2 10.77 -13.79 29.70
CA THR A 2 9.60 -14.67 29.79
C THR A 2 9.57 -15.56 28.54
N THR A 3 9.90 -16.84 28.70
CA THR A 3 9.73 -17.86 27.66
C THR A 3 8.25 -18.05 27.39
N LEU A 4 7.78 -17.59 26.23
CA LEU A 4 6.41 -17.78 25.77
C LEU A 4 6.12 -19.27 25.61
N THR A 5 4.94 -19.70 26.05
CA THR A 5 4.50 -21.08 25.84
C THR A 5 4.13 -21.30 24.36
N ALA A 6 4.20 -22.54 23.86
CA ALA A 6 3.82 -22.86 22.48
C ALA A 6 2.38 -22.43 22.15
N TRP A 7 1.48 -22.47 23.14
CA TRP A 7 0.10 -22.02 23.04
C TRP A 7 -0.03 -20.50 22.92
N GLU A 8 0.80 -19.76 23.66
CA GLU A 8 0.82 -18.29 23.59
C GLU A 8 1.41 -17.79 22.26
N ALA A 9 2.43 -18.48 21.73
CA ALA A 9 2.94 -18.23 20.39
C ALA A 9 1.89 -18.54 19.31
N ALA A 10 1.10 -19.60 19.47
CA ALA A 10 0.02 -19.93 18.57
C ALA A 10 -1.13 -18.91 18.63
N ALA A 11 -1.50 -18.43 19.82
CA ALA A 11 -2.54 -17.42 19.99
C ALA A 11 -2.21 -16.11 19.25
N ARG A 12 -0.95 -15.67 19.27
CA ARG A 12 -0.50 -14.46 18.54
C ARG A 12 -0.62 -14.56 17.03
N MET A 13 -0.66 -15.76 16.45
CA MET A 13 -0.90 -15.90 15.01
C MET A 13 -2.35 -15.60 14.61
N PHE A 14 -3.27 -15.63 15.57
CA PHE A 14 -4.69 -15.30 15.37
C PHE A 14 -5.04 -13.87 15.82
N GLU A 15 -4.10 -13.15 16.43
CA GLU A 15 -4.29 -11.75 16.74
C GLU A 15 -4.37 -10.94 15.44
N PRO A 16 -5.30 -9.97 15.34
CA PRO A 16 -5.39 -9.13 14.17
C PRO A 16 -4.06 -8.38 13.97
N PRO A 17 -3.55 -8.29 12.72
CA PRO A 17 -2.30 -7.61 12.46
C PRO A 17 -2.38 -6.15 12.93
N VAL A 18 -1.48 -5.76 13.81
CA VAL A 18 -1.39 -4.37 14.27
C VAL A 18 -0.68 -3.56 13.18
N HIS A 19 -1.44 -2.74 12.47
CA HIS A 19 -0.88 -1.78 11.52
C HIS A 19 -0.27 -0.60 12.28
N ARG A 20 1.03 -0.37 12.08
CA ARG A 20 1.77 0.72 12.76
C ARG A 20 1.37 2.11 12.26
N TRP A 21 0.91 2.23 11.02
CA TRP A 21 0.54 3.48 10.37
C TRP A 21 -0.95 3.45 10.02
N ALA A 22 -1.62 4.59 10.15
CA ALA A 22 -3.05 4.70 9.91
C ALA A 22 -3.36 4.75 8.40
N THR A 23 -2.46 5.35 7.61
CA THR A 23 -2.59 5.41 6.15
C THR A 23 -1.31 5.00 5.42
N PRO A 24 -1.41 4.51 4.17
CA PRO A 24 -0.23 4.26 3.35
C PRO A 24 0.61 5.51 3.08
N GLY A 25 0.02 6.70 3.03
CA GLY A 25 0.75 7.97 2.90
C GLY A 25 1.63 8.30 4.10
N GLU A 26 1.21 7.95 5.32
CA GLU A 26 2.06 8.05 6.52
C GLU A 26 3.26 7.11 6.44
N LEU A 27 3.04 5.88 5.95
CA LEU A 27 4.12 4.94 5.69
C LEU A 27 5.10 5.49 4.64
N ALA A 28 4.58 6.06 3.55
CA ALA A 28 5.40 6.63 2.47
C ALA A 28 6.27 7.79 2.97
N ALA A 29 5.70 8.71 3.76
CA ALA A 29 6.46 9.81 4.37
C ALA A 29 7.52 9.33 5.38
N ALA A 30 7.25 8.22 6.08
CA ALA A 30 8.20 7.62 7.00
C ALA A 30 9.38 6.92 6.30
N ILE A 31 9.15 6.39 5.08
CA ILE A 31 10.20 5.74 4.26
C ILE A 31 11.03 6.77 3.51
N ASP A 32 10.36 7.71 2.82
CA ASP A 32 10.99 8.76 2.03
C ASP A 32 10.42 10.13 2.43
N PRO A 33 11.20 10.96 3.14
CA PRO A 33 10.76 12.29 3.58
C PRO A 33 10.61 13.29 2.43
N THR A 34 11.05 12.96 1.21
CA THR A 34 10.81 13.77 0.01
C THR A 34 9.45 13.49 -0.64
N THR A 35 8.72 12.50 -0.13
CA THR A 35 7.36 12.18 -0.58
C THR A 35 6.43 13.38 -0.41
N VAL A 36 5.97 13.94 -1.53
CA VAL A 36 4.95 14.99 -1.53
C VAL A 36 3.58 14.32 -1.57
N GLN A 37 2.85 14.40 -0.46
CA GLN A 37 1.45 13.99 -0.41
C GLN A 37 0.59 15.03 -1.10
N THR A 38 -0.05 14.64 -2.20
CA THR A 38 -1.01 15.47 -2.94
C THR A 38 -2.44 15.08 -2.55
N GLU A 39 -3.41 15.96 -2.80
CA GLU A 39 -4.83 15.67 -2.52
C GLU A 39 -5.31 14.39 -3.23
N ALA A 40 -4.82 14.14 -4.44
CA ALA A 40 -5.14 12.92 -5.18
C ALA A 40 -4.57 11.66 -4.49
N LEU A 41 -3.37 11.73 -3.91
CA LEU A 41 -2.79 10.63 -3.15
C LEU A 41 -3.57 10.36 -1.85
N HIS A 42 -4.08 11.41 -1.19
CA HIS A 42 -4.93 11.23 -0.01
C HIS A 42 -6.22 10.46 -0.32
N LEU A 43 -6.84 10.73 -1.48
CA LEU A 43 -8.03 9.97 -1.93
C LEU A 43 -7.69 8.50 -2.22
N ILE A 44 -6.53 8.23 -2.80
CA ILE A 44 -6.05 6.86 -3.04
C ILE A 44 -5.77 6.16 -1.71
N ASP A 45 -5.16 6.83 -0.73
CA ASP A 45 -4.90 6.27 0.60
C ASP A 45 -6.18 5.86 1.31
N GLN A 46 -7.20 6.71 1.30
CA GLN A 46 -8.49 6.38 1.91
C GLN A 46 -9.14 5.17 1.22
N ALA A 47 -9.11 5.12 -0.12
CA ALA A 47 -9.63 3.98 -0.86
C ALA A 47 -8.85 2.69 -0.59
N LEU A 48 -7.54 2.76 -0.33
CA LEU A 48 -6.73 1.62 0.08
C LEU A 48 -7.07 1.15 1.50
N VAL A 49 -7.31 2.08 2.43
CA VAL A 49 -7.78 1.76 3.79
C VAL A 49 -9.16 1.08 3.72
N ASP A 50 -10.07 1.59 2.89
CA ASP A 50 -11.40 0.99 2.69
C ASP A 50 -11.32 -0.45 2.18
N VAL A 51 -10.37 -0.75 1.28
CA VAL A 51 -10.13 -2.13 0.82
C VAL A 51 -9.53 -2.99 1.93
N ALA A 52 -8.56 -2.47 2.67
CA ALA A 52 -7.91 -3.22 3.76
C ALA A 52 -8.87 -3.55 4.90
N GLU A 53 -9.79 -2.65 5.22
CA GLU A 53 -10.81 -2.83 6.25
C GLU A 53 -12.05 -3.60 5.74
N GLY A 54 -12.03 -4.06 4.48
CA GLY A 54 -13.09 -4.88 3.89
C GLY A 54 -14.38 -4.12 3.57
N ARG A 55 -14.33 -2.78 3.49
CA ARG A 55 -15.47 -1.97 3.02
C ARG A 55 -15.65 -2.06 1.50
N CYS A 56 -14.59 -2.38 0.77
CA CYS A 56 -14.56 -2.51 -0.68
C CYS A 56 -13.71 -3.72 -1.11
N ASP A 57 -14.21 -4.55 -2.04
CA ASP A 57 -13.47 -5.76 -2.48
C ASP A 57 -12.36 -5.47 -3.51
N ARG A 58 -12.47 -4.37 -4.27
CA ARG A 58 -11.55 -4.04 -5.37
C ARG A 58 -11.45 -2.54 -5.59
N LEU A 59 -10.21 -2.03 -5.69
CA LEU A 59 -9.89 -0.67 -6.09
C LEU A 59 -9.24 -0.66 -7.48
N ILE A 60 -9.74 0.19 -8.39
CA ILE A 60 -9.14 0.47 -9.70
C ILE A 60 -8.72 1.93 -9.73
N VAL A 61 -7.42 2.19 -9.88
CA VAL A 61 -6.88 3.56 -9.99
C VAL A 61 -6.51 3.82 -11.45
N THR A 62 -7.15 4.80 -12.06
CA THR A 62 -6.85 5.23 -13.44
C THR A 62 -6.15 6.58 -13.40
N VAL A 63 -4.89 6.60 -13.81
CA VAL A 63 -4.05 7.80 -13.85
C VAL A 63 -3.57 8.03 -15.29
N PRO A 64 -3.57 9.28 -15.81
CA PRO A 64 -3.00 9.55 -17.13
C PRO A 64 -1.51 9.16 -17.19
N PRO A 65 -0.99 8.75 -18.37
CA PRO A 65 0.30 8.08 -18.52
C PRO A 65 1.55 8.89 -18.10
N GLN A 66 1.43 10.14 -17.67
CA GLN A 66 2.54 11.00 -17.25
C GLN A 66 2.53 11.37 -15.77
N GLU A 67 1.52 10.97 -14.99
CA GLU A 67 1.37 11.37 -13.58
C GLU A 67 1.64 10.20 -12.61
N GLY A 68 2.80 9.55 -12.75
CA GLY A 68 3.30 8.67 -11.68
C GLY A 68 3.03 7.17 -11.85
N LYS A 69 2.84 6.67 -13.08
CA LYS A 69 3.17 5.27 -13.35
C LYS A 69 4.70 5.17 -13.44
N ALA A 70 5.31 4.30 -12.64
CA ALA A 70 6.74 3.99 -12.77
C ALA A 70 7.08 3.82 -14.27
N PRO A 71 8.14 4.46 -14.80
CA PRO A 71 8.56 4.22 -16.17
C PRO A 71 9.02 2.78 -16.26
N GLY A 72 8.09 1.88 -16.61
CA GLY A 72 8.40 0.53 -17.00
C GLY A 72 9.40 0.60 -18.14
N SER A 73 10.52 -0.09 -17.97
CA SER A 73 11.57 -0.29 -18.98
C SER A 73 11.05 -0.28 -20.42
N PRO A 74 11.72 0.39 -21.37
CA PRO A 74 11.30 0.41 -22.75
C PRO A 74 11.57 -0.96 -23.37
N GLN A 75 10.59 -1.86 -23.37
CA GLN A 75 10.62 -2.95 -24.33
C GLN A 75 10.10 -2.38 -25.66
N SER A 76 11.04 -2.11 -26.56
CA SER A 76 10.78 -1.74 -27.94
C SER A 76 9.97 -2.85 -28.62
N VAL A 77 8.68 -2.62 -28.83
CA VAL A 77 7.90 -3.36 -29.82
C VAL A 77 8.19 -2.71 -31.19
N PRO A 78 8.80 -3.40 -32.15
CA PRO A 78 8.97 -2.84 -33.48
C PRO A 78 7.58 -2.70 -34.13
N CYS A 79 7.30 -1.49 -34.58
CA CYS A 79 6.13 -1.17 -35.38
C CYS A 79 6.24 -1.91 -36.72
N GLY A 80 5.35 -2.90 -36.94
CA GLY A 80 5.16 -3.53 -38.23
C GLY A 80 4.09 -2.76 -38.99
N CYS A 81 4.48 -2.19 -40.13
CA CYS A 81 3.57 -1.74 -41.19
C CYS A 81 2.64 -2.87 -41.65
#